data_AF-A0A1A8CZ97-F1
#
_entry.id   AF-A0A1A8CZ97-F1
#
_cell.length_a   1.000
_cell.length_b   1.000
_cell.length_c   1.000
_cell.angle_alpha   90.00
_cell.angle_beta   90.00
_cell.angle_gamma   90.00
#
_symmetry.space_group_name_H-M   'P 1'
#
loop_
_entity.id
_entity.type
_entity.pdbx_description
1 polymer ?
#
loop_
_entity_poly.entity_id
_entity_poly.type
_entity_poly.pdbx_seq_one_letter_code
_entity_poly.pdbx_strand_id
1 'polypeptide(L)'
;VAKVGLPSGVCDVWERLGRQEHCRYTWDTKTNNNKSFSFVSRCRFDRIFLRPATKEGVPRLYPDHMALVGLEKLDCGRFISDHWGVYCSFPAE
;
A
#
# COMPACT_ATOMS: atom_id res chain seq x y z
N VAL A 1 -1.88 14.22 -24.47
CA VAL A 1 -2.64 13.11 -23.87
C VAL A 1 -3.45 13.67 -22.70
N ALA A 2 -4.76 13.45 -22.65
CA ALA A 2 -5.57 13.87 -21.51
C ALA A 2 -5.09 13.15 -20.25
N LYS A 3 -4.83 13.88 -19.16
CA LYS A 3 -4.52 13.28 -17.86
C LYS A 3 -5.81 12.67 -17.31
N VAL A 4 -5.99 11.37 -17.50
CA VAL A 4 -7.03 10.59 -16.83
C VAL A 4 -6.52 10.17 -15.46
N GLY A 5 -7.18 10.67 -14.42
CA GLY A 5 -6.92 10.29 -13.03
C GLY A 5 -7.79 9.12 -12.58
N LEU A 6 -7.92 8.92 -11.27
CA LEU A 6 -8.89 7.98 -10.72
C LEU A 6 -10.33 8.43 -11.05
N PRO A 7 -11.27 7.50 -11.29
CA PRO A 7 -12.68 7.83 -11.43
C PRO A 7 -13.25 8.53 -10.20
N SER A 8 -14.29 9.32 -10.38
CA SER A 8 -15.01 9.95 -9.26
C SER A 8 -15.49 8.89 -8.25
N GLY A 9 -15.29 9.17 -6.96
CA GLY A 9 -15.65 8.28 -5.87
C GLY A 9 -14.66 7.14 -5.59
N VAL A 10 -13.61 6.96 -6.39
CA VAL A 10 -12.50 6.03 -6.10
C VAL A 10 -11.34 6.81 -5.47
N CYS A 11 -10.77 6.30 -4.38
CA CYS A 11 -9.58 6.87 -3.76
C CYS A 11 -8.45 5.86 -3.63
N ASP A 12 -7.21 6.34 -3.67
CA ASP A 12 -6.04 5.59 -3.20
C ASP A 12 -6.00 5.65 -1.67
N VAL A 13 -5.93 4.49 -1.01
CA VAL A 13 -5.99 4.39 0.45
C VAL A 13 -4.79 5.07 1.12
N TRP A 14 -3.58 4.90 0.59
CA TRP A 14 -2.37 5.54 1.12
C TRP A 14 -2.46 7.06 1.01
N GLU A 15 -2.98 7.56 -0.12
CA GLU A 15 -3.21 8.99 -0.30
C GLU A 15 -4.29 9.53 0.64
N ARG A 16 -5.40 8.78 0.81
CA ARG A 16 -6.50 9.14 1.71
C ARG A 16 -6.08 9.19 3.18
N LEU A 17 -5.17 8.31 3.59
CA LEU A 17 -4.59 8.26 4.94
C LEU A 17 -3.47 9.30 5.16
N GLY A 18 -3.30 10.26 4.26
CA GLY A 18 -2.34 11.35 4.44
C GLY A 18 -0.91 11.02 3.99
N ARG A 19 -0.74 10.04 3.10
CA ARG A 19 0.55 9.72 2.46
C ARG A 19 1.66 9.38 3.45
N GLN A 20 1.32 8.56 4.45
CA GLN A 20 2.22 8.19 5.54
C GLN A 20 3.52 7.56 5.02
N GLU A 21 4.67 8.11 5.43
CA GLU A 21 5.96 7.75 4.85
C GLU A 21 6.41 6.33 5.25
N HIS A 22 6.05 5.86 6.44
CA HIS A 22 6.44 4.53 6.95
C HIS A 22 5.86 3.37 6.13
N CYS A 23 4.81 3.62 5.34
CA CYS A 23 4.18 2.61 4.47
C CYS A 23 4.15 3.00 2.99
N ARG A 24 4.98 3.96 2.59
CA ARG A 24 4.98 4.50 1.23
C ARG A 24 5.55 3.55 0.17
N TYR A 25 6.67 2.89 0.45
CA TYR A 25 7.36 2.06 -0.55
C TYR A 25 7.11 0.60 -0.25
N THR A 26 6.45 -0.09 -1.18
CA THR A 26 6.11 -1.51 -1.05
C THR A 26 7.13 -2.39 -1.74
N TRP A 27 7.99 -1.79 -2.57
CA TRP A 27 9.15 -2.42 -3.15
C TRP A 27 10.35 -1.48 -3.00
N ASP A 28 11.38 -1.90 -2.27
CA ASP A 28 12.46 -1.02 -1.86
C ASP A 28 13.80 -1.78 -1.81
N THR A 29 14.65 -1.57 -2.82
CA THR A 29 15.97 -2.24 -2.87
C THR A 29 16.98 -1.70 -1.86
N LYS A 30 16.67 -0.59 -1.16
CA LYS A 30 17.49 -0.09 -0.06
C LYS A 30 17.30 -0.92 1.19
N THR A 31 16.05 -1.33 1.47
CA THR A 31 15.68 -2.01 2.72
C THR A 31 15.45 -3.51 2.53
N ASN A 32 15.21 -3.96 1.30
CA ASN A 32 15.02 -5.36 0.95
C ASN A 32 16.19 -5.85 0.08
N ASN A 33 16.87 -6.91 0.52
CA ASN A 33 18.03 -7.48 -0.16
C ASN A 33 17.74 -8.84 -0.82
N ASN A 34 16.46 -9.21 -1.02
CA ASN A 34 16.12 -10.45 -1.71
C ASN A 34 16.57 -10.44 -3.17
N LYS A 35 16.60 -9.28 -3.82
CA LYS A 35 17.16 -9.14 -5.16
C LYS A 35 18.42 -8.29 -5.11
N SER A 36 19.48 -8.79 -5.75
CA SER A 36 20.76 -8.09 -5.82
C SER A 36 20.75 -7.12 -7.00
N PHE A 37 20.60 -5.82 -6.70
CA PHE A 37 20.70 -4.75 -7.69
C PHE A 37 21.88 -3.83 -7.35
N SER A 38 22.54 -3.27 -8.37
CA SER A 38 23.62 -2.30 -8.20
C SER A 38 23.12 -0.85 -7.95
N PHE A 39 21.81 -0.66 -7.88
CA PHE A 39 21.16 0.64 -7.72
C PHE A 39 20.08 0.61 -6.64
N VAL A 40 19.77 1.79 -6.10
CA VAL A 40 18.64 1.99 -5.20
C VAL A 40 17.41 2.39 -6.01
N SER A 41 16.33 1.64 -5.89
CA SER A 41 15.03 1.97 -6.44
C SER A 41 13.95 1.65 -5.43
N ARG A 42 12.98 2.58 -5.30
CA ARG A 42 11.94 2.56 -4.28
C ARG A 42 10.63 2.90 -4.96
N CYS A 43 9.71 1.95 -5.00
CA CYS A 43 8.47 2.03 -5.73
C CYS A 43 7.27 1.69 -4.84
N ARG A 44 6.14 2.33 -5.13
CA ARG A 44 4.83 2.01 -4.55
C ARG A 44 4.03 1.22 -5.58
N PHE A 45 4.46 0.00 -5.83
CA PHE A 45 3.85 -0.88 -6.82
C PHE A 45 2.53 -1.45 -6.30
N ASP A 46 2.51 -1.80 -5.02
CA ASP A 46 1.35 -2.38 -4.35
C ASP A 46 0.47 -1.24 -3.82
N ARG A 47 -0.78 -1.21 -4.26
CA ARG A 47 -1.73 -0.13 -3.96
C ARG A 47 -3.10 -0.69 -3.66
N ILE A 48 -3.86 0.02 -2.83
CA ILE A 48 -5.25 -0.30 -2.56
C ILE A 48 -6.10 0.89 -2.99
N PHE A 49 -7.09 0.61 -3.83
CA PHE A 49 -8.09 1.58 -4.23
C PHE A 49 -9.44 1.21 -3.61
N LEU A 50 -10.12 2.19 -3.04
CA LEU A 50 -11.43 2.00 -2.41
C LEU A 50 -12.47 2.87 -3.12
N ARG A 51 -13.65 2.29 -3.34
CA ARG A 51 -14.87 3.03 -3.69
C ARG A 51 -15.92 2.79 -2.60
N PRO A 52 -16.14 3.75 -1.68
CA PRO A 52 -17.13 3.60 -0.63
C PRO A 52 -18.55 3.40 -1.20
N ALA A 53 -19.39 2.68 -0.46
CA ALA A 53 -20.79 2.52 -0.81
C ALA A 53 -21.52 3.88 -0.77
N THR A 54 -22.33 4.16 -1.79
CA THR A 54 -23.10 5.42 -1.88
C THR A 54 -24.59 5.23 -1.63
N LYS A 55 -25.09 3.99 -1.67
CA LYS A 55 -26.50 3.66 -1.45
C LYS A 55 -26.87 3.82 0.02
N GLU A 56 -28.00 4.46 0.28
CA GLU A 56 -28.55 4.58 1.64
C GLU A 56 -28.84 3.20 2.26
N GLY A 57 -28.60 3.09 3.57
CA GLY A 57 -28.75 1.85 4.32
C GLY A 57 -27.63 0.82 4.11
N VAL A 58 -26.61 1.11 3.30
CA VAL A 58 -25.41 0.26 3.16
C VAL A 58 -24.27 0.85 4.01
N PRO A 59 -23.68 0.08 4.95
CA PRO A 59 -22.56 0.54 5.75
C PRO A 59 -21.40 1.01 4.88
N ARG A 60 -20.85 2.18 5.21
CA ARG A 60 -19.69 2.75 4.52
C ARG A 60 -18.43 2.31 5.22
N LEU A 61 -17.48 1.81 4.44
CA LEU A 61 -16.14 1.50 4.94
C LEU A 61 -15.23 2.70 4.70
N TYR A 62 -14.40 3.02 5.68
CA TYR A 62 -13.36 4.05 5.53
C TYR A 62 -12.00 3.46 5.87
N PRO A 63 -10.94 3.83 5.15
CA PRO A 63 -9.59 3.44 5.54
C PRO A 63 -9.25 4.14 6.85
N ASP A 64 -8.83 3.36 7.84
CA ASP A 64 -8.44 3.84 9.16
C ASP A 64 -6.92 3.78 9.36
N HIS A 65 -6.30 2.65 8.97
CA HIS A 65 -4.87 2.44 9.11
C HIS A 65 -4.28 1.68 7.91
N MET A 66 -3.00 1.94 7.61
CA MET A 66 -2.19 1.22 6.63
C MET A 66 -0.75 1.05 7.14
N ALA A 67 -0.23 -0.18 7.08
CA ALA A 67 1.15 -0.50 7.43
C ALA A 67 1.76 -1.53 6.48
N LEU A 68 3.09 -1.64 6.53
CA LEU A 68 3.82 -2.69 5.83
C LEU A 68 4.01 -3.90 6.74
N VAL A 69 3.97 -5.09 6.15
CA VAL A 69 4.20 -6.37 6.82
C VAL A 69 5.25 -7.20 6.07
N GLY A 70 5.78 -8.23 6.74
CA GLY A 70 6.85 -9.06 6.17
C GLY A 70 8.22 -8.37 6.18
N LEU A 71 8.42 -7.41 7.09
CA LEU A 71 9.67 -6.63 7.25
C LEU A 71 10.78 -7.38 7.98
N GLU A 72 10.52 -8.60 8.44
CA GLU A 72 11.48 -9.44 9.17
C GLU A 72 12.10 -10.49 8.24
N LYS A 73 13.37 -10.81 8.50
CA LYS A 73 14.06 -11.88 7.79
C LYS A 73 13.68 -13.23 8.39
N LEU A 74 13.53 -14.21 7.52
CA LEU A 74 13.44 -15.62 7.87
C LEU A 74 14.82 -16.16 8.28
N ASP A 75 14.86 -17.37 8.84
CA ASP A 75 16.09 -18.04 9.28
C ASP A 75 17.15 -18.17 8.18
N CYS A 76 16.74 -18.19 6.91
CA CYS A 76 17.65 -18.20 5.75
C CYS A 76 18.27 -16.84 5.43
N GLY A 77 18.03 -15.81 6.26
CA GLY A 77 18.58 -14.46 6.10
C GLY A 77 17.92 -13.61 5.00
N ARG A 78 16.79 -14.08 4.44
CA ARG A 78 16.01 -13.40 3.40
C ARG A 78 14.64 -12.99 3.93
N PHE A 79 14.05 -11.97 3.32
CA PHE A 79 12.67 -11.58 3.59
C PHE A 79 11.70 -12.56 2.92
N ILE A 80 10.43 -12.53 3.33
CA ILE A 80 9.38 -13.40 2.75
C ILE A 80 9.15 -13.15 1.25
N SER A 81 9.45 -11.94 0.77
CA SER A 81 9.35 -11.52 -0.64
C SER A 81 10.31 -10.36 -0.89
N ASP A 82 10.57 -10.02 -2.17
CA ASP A 82 11.22 -8.74 -2.52
C ASP A 82 10.26 -7.54 -2.43
N HIS A 83 8.96 -7.80 -2.26
CA HIS A 83 7.95 -6.83 -1.89
C HIS A 83 7.60 -6.90 -0.39
N TRP A 84 7.23 -5.76 0.18
CA TRP A 84 6.55 -5.67 1.47
C TRP A 84 5.05 -5.85 1.29
N GLY A 85 4.42 -6.63 2.16
CA GLY A 85 2.97 -6.75 2.17
C GLY A 85 2.32 -5.47 2.66
N VAL A 86 1.11 -5.18 2.19
CA VAL A 86 0.28 -4.06 2.68
C VAL A 86 -0.82 -4.63 3.58
N TYR A 87 -0.93 -4.10 4.79
CA TYR A 87 -2.02 -4.36 5.72
C TYR A 87 -2.84 -3.09 5.93
N CYS A 88 -4.17 -3.17 5.76
CA CYS A 88 -5.08 -2.05 5.97
C CYS A 88 -6.32 -2.46 6.78
N SER A 89 -6.83 -1.55 7.61
CA SER A 89 -8.11 -1.68 8.30
C SER A 89 -9.19 -0.81 7.66
N PHE A 90 -10.42 -1.33 7.62
CA PHE A 90 -11.59 -0.66 7.07
C PHE A 90 -12.78 -0.83 8.02
N PRO A 91 -12.87 -0.06 9.13
CA PRO A 91 -14.06 -0.06 9.96
C PRO A 91 -15.28 0.42 9.17
N ALA A 92 -16.44 -0.15 9.52
CA ALA A 92 -17.73 0.37 9.09
C ALA A 92 -18.11 1.59 9.95
N GLU A 93 -18.72 2.58 9.33
CA GLU A 93 -19.51 3.62 10.03
C GLU A 93 -20.71 3.02 10.77
#